data_AF-A0A537NZD6-F1
#
_entry.id   AF-A0A537NZD6-F1
#
_cell.length_a   1.000
_cell.length_b   1.000
_cell.length_c   1.000
_cell.angle_alpha   90.00
_cell.angle_beta   90.00
_cell.angle_gamma   90.00
#
_symmetry.space_group_name_H-M   'P 1'
#
loop_
_entity.id
_entity.type
_entity.pdbx_description
1 polymer ?
#
loop_
_entity_poly.entity_id
_entity_poly.type
_entity_poly.pdbx_seq_one_letter_code
_entity_poly.pdbx_strand_id
1 'polypeptide(L)' 'MNALSKPTTRYRAIFISDIHMGTRRAQVSYLLDFLRVTESDWLYIVGDLIDNWALEKAWFWDQ' A
#
# COMPACT_ATOMS: atom_id res chain seq x y z
N MET A 1 -20.59 -18.23 2.75
CA MET A 1 -19.20 -18.76 2.84
C MET A 1 -18.38 -17.71 3.56
N ASN A 2 -18.26 -17.80 4.89
CA ASN A 2 -17.44 -16.86 5.66
C ASN A 2 -15.98 -17.21 5.42
N ALA A 3 -15.27 -16.39 4.64
CA ALA A 3 -13.82 -16.44 4.63
C ALA A 3 -13.37 -16.20 6.07
N LEU A 4 -12.71 -17.20 6.68
CA LEU A 4 -12.09 -17.09 7.99
C LEU A 4 -11.20 -15.86 7.98
N SER A 5 -11.66 -14.77 8.59
CA SER A 5 -10.89 -13.55 8.74
C SER A 5 -9.66 -13.91 9.54
N LYS A 6 -8.51 -14.00 8.86
CA LYS A 6 -7.20 -14.12 9.48
C LYS A 6 -7.16 -13.07 10.60
N PRO A 7 -6.71 -13.38 11.82
CA PRO A 7 -6.71 -12.40 12.90
C PRO A 7 -5.91 -11.18 12.46
N THR A 8 -6.63 -10.10 12.14
CA THR A 8 -6.06 -8.84 11.70
C THR A 8 -5.64 -8.10 12.96
N THR A 9 -4.36 -7.78 13.04
CA THR A 9 -3.89 -6.93 14.15
C THR A 9 -4.45 -5.53 13.90
N ARG A 10 -5.31 -5.05 14.79
CA ARG A 10 -5.96 -3.75 14.65
C ARG A 10 -5.17 -2.67 15.37
N TYR A 11 -4.84 -1.62 14.63
CA TYR A 11 -4.16 -0.43 15.13
C TYR A 11 -5.12 0.75 15.17
N ARG A 12 -4.91 1.70 16.09
CA ARG A 12 -5.66 2.98 16.06
C ARG A 12 -5.29 3.79 14.80
N ALA A 13 -4.01 3.79 14.42
CA ALA A 13 -3.54 4.46 13.22
C ALA A 13 -2.29 3.76 12.65
N ILE A 14 -2.18 3.75 11.32
CA ILE A 14 -1.00 3.31 10.56
C ILE A 14 -0.50 4.52 9.77
N PHE A 15 0.81 4.76 9.82
CA PHE A 15 1.49 5.79 9.03
C PHE A 15 2.44 5.10 8.06
N ILE A 16 2.35 5.43 6.78
CA ILE A 16 3.24 4.90 5.76
C ILE A 16 3.85 6.05 4.97
N SER A 17 5.16 6.01 4.77
CA SER A 17 5.91 7.01 4.00
C SER A 17 6.88 6.42 2.99
N ASP A 18 7.27 7.26 2.02
CA ASP A 18 8.37 7.02 1.06
C ASP A 18 8.28 5.66 0.35
N ILE A 19 7.06 5.26 0.00
CA ILE A 19 6.83 4.07 -0.80
C ILE A 19 7.12 4.48 -2.24
N HIS A 20 8.37 4.47 -2.68
CA HIS A 20 8.75 4.81 -4.06
C HIS A 20 8.17 3.82 -5.10
N MET A 21 6.85 3.85 -5.32
CA MET A 21 6.15 3.02 -6.30
C MET A 21 6.56 3.48 -7.71
N GLY A 22 7.37 2.68 -8.39
CA GLY A 22 7.89 3.01 -9.73
C GLY A 22 9.30 2.51 -9.99
N THR A 23 10.07 2.19 -8.94
CA THR A 23 11.40 1.59 -9.09
C THR A 23 11.35 0.07 -8.98
N ARG A 24 12.21 -0.66 -9.71
CA ARG A 24 12.35 -2.13 -9.65
C ARG A 24 12.65 -2.68 -8.24
N ARG A 25 13.01 -1.81 -7.29
CA ARG A 25 13.36 -2.15 -5.90
C ARG A 25 12.24 -1.81 -4.91
N ALA A 26 11.15 -1.19 -5.37
CA ALA A 26 10.02 -0.80 -4.53
C ALA A 26 9.44 -2.04 -3.84
N GLN A 27 9.53 -2.08 -2.51
CA GLN A 27 9.09 -3.20 -1.67
C GLN A 27 7.56 -3.20 -1.47
N VAL A 28 6.81 -2.95 -2.55
CA VAL A 28 5.34 -2.82 -2.53
C VAL A 28 4.69 -4.14 -2.11
N SER A 29 5.31 -5.28 -2.42
CA SER A 29 4.85 -6.61 -1.98
C SER A 29 4.82 -6.73 -0.46
N TYR A 30 5.86 -6.26 0.24
CA TYR A 30 5.92 -6.30 1.70
C TYR A 30 4.88 -5.38 2.33
N LEU A 31 4.66 -4.20 1.74
CA LEU A 31 3.60 -3.31 2.17
C LEU A 31 2.22 -3.95 1.99
N LEU A 32 1.97 -4.58 0.84
CA LEU A 32 0.71 -5.25 0.57
C LEU A 32 0.47 -6.41 1.55
N ASP A 33 1.50 -7.20 1.84
CA ASP A 33 1.43 -8.29 2.81
C ASP A 33 1.14 -7.77 4.22
N PHE A 34 1.76 -6.64 4.61
CA PHE A 34 1.45 -5.96 5.87
C PHE A 34 0.00 -5.48 5.93
N LEU A 35 -0.50 -4.82 4.88
CA LEU A 35 -1.89 -4.32 4.83
C LEU A 35 -2.93 -5.46 4.78
N ARG A 36 -2.56 -6.64 4.29
CA ARG A 36 -3.46 -7.82 4.28
C ARG A 36 -3.66 -8.45 5.65
N VAL A 37 -2.74 -8.23 6.60
CA VAL A 37 -2.77 -8.84 7.94
C VAL A 37 -3.00 -7.82 9.05
N THR A 38 -3.22 -6.56 8.69
CA THR A 38 -3.44 -5.46 9.64
C THR A 38 -4.68 -4.66 9.27
N GLU A 39 -5.30 -4.05 10.28
CA GLU A 39 -6.42 -3.12 10.11
C GLU A 39 -6.11 -1.84 10.89
N SER A 40 -6.68 -0.70 10.47
CA SER A 40 -6.57 0.55 11.22
C SER A 40 -7.78 1.44 11.09
N ASP A 41 -8.10 2.19 12.15
CA ASP A 41 -9.14 3.23 12.08
C ASP A 41 -8.68 4.40 11.19
N TRP A 42 -7.39 4.70 11.20
CA TRP A 42 -6.78 5.76 10.39
C TRP A 42 -5.55 5.26 9.64
N LEU A 43 -5.55 5.41 8.32
CA LEU A 43 -4.38 5.16 7.48
C LEU A 43 -3.85 6.47 6.91
N TYR A 44 -2.67 6.90 7.35
CA TYR A 44 -2.01 8.11 6.88
C TYR A 44 -0.90 7.74 5.90
N ILE A 45 -0.95 8.31 4.71
CA ILE A 45 0.10 8.20 3.71
C ILE A 45 0.82 9.55 3.65
N VAL A 46 2.11 9.56 3.90
CA VAL A 46 2.91 10.79 4.05
C VAL A 46 4.14 10.69 3.15
N GLY A 47 4.42 11.69 2.32
CA GLY A 47 5.57 11.68 1.40
C GLY A 47 5.26 11.11 0.01
N ASP A 48 6.29 10.68 -0.71
CA ASP A 48 6.21 10.34 -2.13
C ASP A 48 5.77 8.87 -2.34
N LEU A 49 4.46 8.62 -2.25
CA LEU A 49 3.84 7.31 -2.51
C LEU A 49 4.02 6.82 -3.95
N ILE A 50 4.13 7.74 -4.89
CA ILE A 50 4.31 7.44 -6.30
C ILE A 50 5.35 8.41 -6.81
N ASP A 51 6.39 7.88 -7.46
CA ASP A 51 7.31 8.72 -8.21
C ASP A 51 6.54 9.25 -9.42
N ASN A 52 5.92 10.43 -9.27
CA ASN A 52 5.10 11.10 -10.30
C ASN A 52 5.87 11.32 -11.62
N TRP A 53 7.20 11.15 -11.61
CA TRP A 53 8.06 11.15 -12.78
C TRP A 53 7.87 9.94 -13.71
N ALA A 54 7.40 8.79 -13.20
CA ALA A 54 7.15 7.59 -14.01
C ALA A 54 5.76 7.59 -14.67
N LEU A 55 4.83 8.40 -14.13
CA LEU A 55 3.42 8.45 -14.54
C LEU A 55 3.17 9.24 -15.82
N GLU A 56 4.10 10.10 -16.26
CA GLU A 56 3.99 10.81 -17.54
C GLU A 56 4.07 9.88 -18.77
N LYS A 57 4.47 8.61 -18.62
CA LYS A 57 4.75 7.73 -19.79
C LYS A 57 3.72 6.66 -20.13
N ALA A 58 2.81 6.26 -19.25
CA ALA A 58 1.79 5.27 -19.62
C ALA A 58 0.70 5.14 -18.55
N TRP A 59 -0.35 5.96 -18.64
CA TRP A 59 -1.62 5.63 -17.99
C TRP A 59 -2.37 4.60 -18.85
N PHE A 60 -2.00 3.33 -18.73
CA PHE A 60 -2.77 2.22 -19.30
C PHE A 60 -3.56 1.57 -18.15
N TRP A 61 -4.85 1.91 -18.07
CA TRP A 61 -5.79 1.21 -17.22
C TRP A 61 -6.60 0.28 -18.13
N ASP A 62 -6.32 -1.03 -18.09
CA ASP A 62 -7.20 -2.01 -18.72
C ASP A 62 -8.33 -2.40 -17.74
N GLN A 63 -9.54 -2.57 -18.27
CA GLN A 63 -10.78 -2.84 -17.53
C GLN A 63 -10.91 -4.31 -17.14
#